data_AF-A0A345ZXC9-F1
#
_entry.id   AF-A0A345ZXC9-F1
#
_cell.length_a   1.000
_cell.length_b   1.000
_cell.length_c   1.000
_cell.angle_alpha   90.00
_cell.angle_beta   90.00
_cell.angle_gamma   90.00
#
_symmetry.space_group_name_H-M   'P 1'
#
loop_
_entity.id
_entity.type
_entity.pdbx_description
1 polymer ?
#
loop_
_entity_poly.entity_id
_entity_poly.type
_entity_poly.pdbx_seq_one_letter_code
_entity_poly.pdbx_strand_id
1 'polypeptide(L)' 'MTKSETKRPTHALYQVQGDEKARWTRIGAGWMNKDGKGINIVLDSVPLSGRIVLREVTEDGAQEETGGQQ' A
#
# COMPACT_ATOMS: atom_id res chain seq x y z
N MET A 1 -12.58 -22.41 12.50
CA MET A 1 -12.55 -21.76 11.17
C MET A 1 -11.23 -21.00 11.06
N THR A 2 -10.22 -21.58 10.40
CA THR A 2 -8.89 -20.96 10.28
C THR A 2 -8.88 -20.04 9.07
N LYS A 3 -9.03 -18.74 9.29
CA LYS A 3 -8.94 -17.73 8.24
C LYS A 3 -7.47 -17.66 7.81
N SER A 4 -7.15 -18.21 6.64
CA SER A 4 -5.82 -18.11 6.01
C SER A 4 -5.62 -16.67 5.54
N GLU A 5 -5.26 -15.79 6.47
CA GLU A 5 -5.44 -14.34 6.37
C GLU A 5 -4.10 -13.59 6.25
N THR A 6 -3.20 -14.03 5.36
CA THR A 6 -1.85 -13.41 5.26
C THR A 6 -1.36 -13.19 3.83
N LYS A 7 -2.24 -13.19 2.81
CA LYS A 7 -1.84 -12.93 1.42
C LYS A 7 -2.28 -11.57 0.87
N ARG A 8 -3.36 -10.98 1.40
CA ARG A 8 -3.86 -9.70 0.90
C ARG A 8 -3.24 -8.55 1.69
N PRO A 9 -2.79 -7.47 1.03
CA PRO A 9 -2.30 -6.29 1.73
C PRO A 9 -3.43 -5.68 2.55
N THR A 10 -3.11 -5.21 3.75
CA THR A 10 -4.05 -4.45 4.60
C THR A 10 -3.92 -2.95 4.35
N HIS A 11 -2.80 -2.51 3.79
CA HIS A 11 -2.54 -1.11 3.47
C HIS A 11 -1.93 -0.96 2.07
N ALA A 12 -2.19 0.18 1.43
CA ALA A 12 -1.51 0.63 0.22
C ALA A 12 -0.61 1.84 0.53
N LEU A 13 0.55 1.91 -0.15
CA LEU A 13 1.49 3.03 -0.03
C LEU A 13 1.41 3.91 -1.26
N TYR A 14 1.33 5.22 -1.03
CA TYR A 14 1.27 6.23 -2.08
C TYR A 14 2.39 7.25 -1.89
N GLN A 15 3.04 7.61 -2.98
CA GLN A 15 3.77 8.87 -3.08
C GLN A 15 2.76 9.98 -3.38
N VAL A 16 2.80 11.05 -2.60
CA VAL A 16 1.97 12.24 -2.75
C VAL A 16 2.87 13.42 -3.11
N GLN A 17 2.59 14.04 -4.25
CA GLN A 17 3.35 15.19 -4.77
C GLN A 17 2.42 16.38 -5.02
N GLY A 18 2.81 17.57 -4.56
CA GLY A 18 2.00 18.79 -4.59
C GLY A 18 1.10 18.95 -3.37
N ASP A 19 0.37 20.07 -3.34
CA ASP A 19 -0.47 20.48 -2.20
C ASP A 19 -1.96 20.43 -2.56
N GLU A 20 -2.48 21.42 -3.30
CA GLU A 20 -3.93 21.56 -3.57
C GLU A 20 -4.48 20.56 -4.60
N LYS A 21 -3.68 20.17 -5.59
CA LYS A 21 -4.01 19.12 -6.59
C LYS A 21 -2.97 18.02 -6.55
N ALA A 22 -2.83 17.44 -5.37
CA ALA A 22 -1.79 16.46 -5.13
C ALA A 22 -1.97 15.24 -6.05
N ARG A 23 -0.87 14.82 -6.70
CA ARG A 23 -0.82 13.57 -7.46
C ARG A 23 -0.51 12.43 -6.50
N TRP A 24 -1.34 11.39 -6.53
CA TRP A 24 -1.18 10.18 -5.74
C TRP A 24 -0.74 9.06 -6.68
N THR A 25 0.47 8.56 -6.47
CA THR A 25 1.02 7.43 -7.23
C THR A 25 1.23 6.28 -6.26
N ARG A 26 0.67 5.11 -6.55
CA ARG A 26 0.92 3.92 -5.73
C ARG A 26 2.36 3.44 -5.93
N ILE A 27 3.04 3.14 -4.83
CA ILE A 27 4.47 2.77 -4.82
C ILE A 27 4.75 1.49 -4.02
N GLY A 28 3.72 0.88 -3.45
CA GLY A 28 3.87 -0.34 -2.67
C GLY A 28 2.62 -0.73 -1.88
N ALA A 29 2.82 -1.70 -1.00
CA ALA A 29 1.79 -2.26 -0.14
C ALA A 29 2.32 -2.60 1.26
N GLY A 30 1.39 -2.68 2.22
CA GLY A 30 1.67 -2.94 3.62
C GLY A 30 0.77 -4.02 4.21
N TRP A 31 1.32 -4.77 5.17
CA TRP A 31 0.63 -5.83 5.91
C TRP A 31 0.79 -5.59 7.39
N MET A 32 -0.33 -5.59 8.10
CA MET A 32 -0.32 -5.48 9.55
C MET A 32 0.32 -6.74 10.15
N ASN A 33 1.23 -6.55 11.09
CA ASN A 33 1.87 -7.63 11.79
C ASN A 33 0.87 -8.36 12.68
N LYS A 34 1.17 -9.63 12.99
CA LYS A 34 0.30 -10.48 13.82
C LYS A 34 0.08 -9.92 15.23
N ASP A 35 1.03 -9.15 15.74
CA ASP A 35 0.94 -8.49 17.05
C ASP A 35 0.09 -7.21 17.03
N GLY A 36 -0.29 -6.72 15.84
CA GLY A 36 -1.02 -5.46 15.65
C GLY A 36 -0.21 -4.21 15.99
N LYS A 37 1.11 -4.33 16.24
CA LYS A 37 1.96 -3.23 16.71
C LYS A 37 2.92 -2.70 15.65
N GLY A 38 2.91 -3.31 14.46
CA GLY A 38 3.74 -2.89 13.35
C GLY A 38 3.10 -3.23 12.01
N ILE A 39 3.67 -2.67 10.96
CA ILE A 39 3.28 -2.91 9.58
C ILE A 39 4.55 -3.25 8.81
N ASN A 40 4.53 -4.41 8.14
CA ASN A 40 5.54 -4.76 7.16
C ASN A 40 5.20 -4.07 5.85
N ILE A 41 6.19 -3.41 5.25
CA ILE A 41 6.04 -2.62 4.02
C ILE A 41 6.90 -3.25 2.92
N VAL A 42 6.34 -3.35 1.73
CA VAL A 42 7.08 -3.66 0.50
C VAL A 42 6.89 -2.50 -0.47
N LEU A 43 7.99 -1.99 -1.01
CA LEU A 43 8.01 -0.92 -2.00
C LEU A 43 8.40 -1.48 -3.35
N ASP A 44 7.59 -1.21 -4.37
CA ASP A 44 7.92 -1.46 -5.77
C ASP A 44 8.84 -0.37 -6.32
N SER A 45 8.75 0.83 -5.75
CA SER A 45 9.59 1.98 -6.09
C SER A 45 9.87 2.85 -4.87
N VAL A 46 11.08 3.42 -4.80
CA VAL A 46 11.50 4.33 -3.74
C VAL A 46 11.50 5.76 -4.30
N PRO A 47 10.56 6.62 -3.90
CA PRO A 47 10.50 7.98 -4.41
C PRO A 47 11.63 8.84 -3.86
N LEU A 48 12.25 9.66 -4.72
CA LEU A 48 13.31 10.60 -4.33
C LEU A 48 12.78 11.94 -3.79
N SER A 49 11.47 12.16 -3.89
CA SER A 49 10.81 13.41 -3.47
C SER A 49 9.35 13.18 -3.08
N GLY A 50 8.73 14.21 -2.50
CA GLY A 50 7.34 14.16 -2.05
C GLY A 50 7.17 13.47 -0.70
N ARG A 51 5.94 13.06 -0.38
CA ARG A 51 5.58 12.43 0.90
C ARG A 51 5.08 11.01 0.64
N ILE A 52 5.46 10.07 1.49
CA ILE A 52 4.91 8.70 1.47
C ILE A 52 3.75 8.64 2.45
N VAL A 53 2.61 8.14 1.99
CA VAL A 53 1.38 7.98 2.78
C VAL A 53 0.95 6.53 2.73
N LEU A 54 0.80 5.91 3.89
CA LEU A 54 0.24 4.59 4.06
C LEU A 54 -1.26 4.72 4.37
N ARG A 55 -2.13 4.02 3.65
CA ARG A 55 -3.57 3.99 3.92
C ARG A 55 -4.10 2.58 3.99
N GLU A 56 -5.07 2.35 4.87
CA GLU A 56 -5.83 1.10 4.90
C GLU A 56 -6.58 0.91 3.57
N VAL A 57 -6.52 -0.30 3.02
CA VAL A 57 -7.33 -0.66 1.84
C VAL A 57 -8.67 -1.21 2.31
N THR A 58 -9.75 -0.54 1.93
CA THR A 58 -11.10 -1.08 2.06
C THR A 58 -11.35 -2.13 0.97
N GLU A 59 -12.34 -2.99 1.17
CA GLU A 59 -12.61 -4.17 0.31
C GLU A 59 -12.84 -3.82 -1.18
N ASP A 60 -13.19 -2.56 -1.48
CA ASP A 60 -13.36 -2.01 -2.83
C ASP A 60 -12.03 -1.61 -3.52
N GLY A 61 -10.99 -1.29 -2.74
CA GLY A 61 -9.71 -0.78 -3.26
C GLY A 61 -8.59 -1.82 -3.38
N ALA A 62 -8.88 -3.09 -3.08
CA ALA A 62 -7.92 -4.18 -3.12
C ALA A 62 -7.76 -4.82 -4.52
N GLN A 63 -8.58 -4.41 -5.49
CA GLN A 63 -8.57 -4.91 -6.86
C GLN A 63 -8.10 -3.83 -7.84
N GLU A 64 -6.88 -3.33 -7.70
CA GLU A 64 -6.20 -2.70 -8.84
C GLU A 64 -4.69 -2.88 -8.66
N GLU A 65 -4.03 -3.16 -9.79
CA GLU A 65 -2.61 -3.45 -10.02
C GLU A 65 -2.01 -4.79 -9.53
N THR A 66 -2.50 -5.89 -10.09
CA THR A 66 -1.60 -6.88 -10.72
C THR A 66 -1.58 -6.59 -12.22
N GLY A 67 -0.81 -5.56 -12.60
CA GLY A 67 -0.64 -5.15 -13.99
C GLY A 67 0.85 -5.11 -14.34
N GLY A 68 1.34 -6.17 -15.00
CA GLY A 68 2.57 -6.15 -15.80
C GLY A 68 3.84 -6.68 -15.14
N GLN A 69 4.03 -7.99 -15.16
CA GLN A 69 5.34 -8.55 -15.53
C GLN A 69 5.19 -9.04 -16.98
N GLN A 70 5.83 -8.34 -17.90
CA GLN A 70 6.23 -8.89 -19.21
C GLN A 70 7.58 -9.57 -19.04
#